data_AF-A0A2R7R6U0-F1
#
_entry.id   AF-A0A2R7R6U0-F1
#
_cell.length_a   1.000
_cell.length_b   1.000
_cell.length_c   1.000
_cell.angle_alpha   90.00
_cell.angle_beta   90.00
_cell.angle_gamma   90.00
#
_symmetry.space_group_name_H-M   'P 1'
#
loop_
_entity.id
_entity.type
_entity.pdbx_description
1 polymer ?
#
loop_
_entity_poly.entity_id
_entity_poly.type
_entity_poly.pdbx_seq_one_letter_code
_entity_poly.pdbx_strand_id
1 'polypeptide(L)'
;YVPDLAAAMILAARTPALWNRVWHAPTGPALTQRQLASAFTGAAEVRAPRIGTMPGWVFRATEMFSQDMRELAETLYQFEKPFVMDSAESQAALGLRPTPLPEAAAATVKWWQAQG
;
A
#
# COMPACT_ATOMS: atom_id res chain seq x y z
N TYR A 1 1.69 4.75 -3.33
CA TYR A 1 0.75 5.72 -3.93
C TYR A 1 0.95 5.68 -5.45
N VAL A 2 -0.13 5.67 -6.25
CA VAL A 2 -0.03 5.38 -7.69
C VAL A 2 0.81 6.43 -8.46
N PRO A 3 0.67 7.74 -8.21
CA PRO A 3 1.53 8.74 -8.83
C PRO A 3 3.03 8.55 -8.57
N ASP A 4 3.43 8.13 -7.37
CA ASP A 4 4.84 7.86 -7.06
C ASP A 4 5.39 6.67 -7.86
N LEU A 5 4.58 5.61 -8.00
CA LEU A 5 4.91 4.47 -8.86
C LEU A 5 5.08 4.91 -10.31
N ALA A 6 4.14 5.70 -10.84
CA ALA A 6 4.21 6.20 -12.21
C ALA A 6 5.47 7.05 -12.45
N ALA A 7 5.79 7.96 -11.52
CA ALA A 7 7.01 8.77 -11.59
C ALA A 7 8.28 7.91 -11.61
N ALA A 8 8.34 6.89 -10.75
CA ALA A 8 9.45 5.95 -10.71
C ALA A 8 9.59 5.16 -12.02
N MET A 9 8.49 4.65 -12.57
CA MET A 9 8.48 3.93 -13.84
C MET A 9 8.95 4.81 -15.00
N ILE A 10 8.44 6.04 -15.10
CA ILE A 10 8.82 6.99 -16.15
C ILE A 10 10.32 7.29 -16.09
N LEU A 11 10.85 7.52 -14.89
CA LEU A 11 12.25 7.87 -14.72
C LEU A 11 13.18 6.68 -14.96
N ALA A 12 12.84 5.50 -14.46
CA ALA A 12 13.60 4.28 -14.70
C ALA A 12 13.65 3.95 -16.21
N ALA A 13 12.52 4.09 -16.92
CA ALA A 13 12.46 3.85 -18.36
C ALA A 13 13.37 4.81 -19.15
N ARG A 14 13.49 6.06 -18.71
CA ARG A 14 14.30 7.10 -19.37
C ARG A 14 15.78 7.10 -18.98
N THR A 15 16.20 6.23 -18.07
CA THR A 15 17.58 6.22 -17.54
C THR A 15 18.25 4.88 -17.81
N PRO A 16 18.93 4.70 -18.98
CA PRO A 16 19.55 3.43 -19.36
C PRO A 16 20.52 2.85 -18.31
N ALA A 17 21.20 3.70 -17.55
CA ALA A 17 22.09 3.29 -16.46
C ALA A 17 21.37 2.57 -15.30
N LEU A 18 20.04 2.69 -15.20
CA LEU A 18 19.21 2.04 -14.17
C LEU A 18 18.53 0.77 -14.67
N TRP A 19 18.76 0.35 -15.92
CA TRP A 19 18.17 -0.86 -16.47
C TRP A 19 18.78 -2.13 -15.86
N ASN A 20 18.11 -3.27 -16.08
CA ASN A 20 18.51 -4.60 -15.56
C ASN A 20 18.58 -4.69 -14.03
N ARG A 21 17.78 -3.87 -13.33
CA ARG A 21 17.62 -3.88 -11.88
C ARG A 21 16.15 -3.85 -11.51
N VAL A 22 15.83 -4.37 -10.32
CA VAL A 22 14.49 -4.27 -9.74
C VAL A 22 14.44 -3.00 -8.90
N TRP A 23 13.42 -2.18 -9.13
CA TRP A 23 13.19 -0.94 -8.39
C TRP A 23 11.84 -0.99 -7.70
N HIS A 24 11.80 -0.60 -6.43
CA HIS A 24 10.57 -0.41 -5.69
C HIS A 24 10.02 0.99 -5.95
N ALA A 25 8.70 1.11 -5.96
CA ALA A 25 8.07 2.43 -5.91
C ALA A 25 8.49 3.14 -4.61
N PRO A 26 8.74 4.46 -4.65
CA PRO A 26 8.94 5.25 -3.46
C PRO A 26 7.81 4.99 -2.47
N THR A 27 8.17 4.43 -1.31
CA THR A 27 7.22 4.01 -0.29
C THR A 27 7.62 4.62 1.04
N GLY A 28 6.64 5.15 1.77
CA GLY A 28 6.84 5.72 3.10
C GLY A 28 7.28 4.67 4.13
N PRO A 29 7.52 5.09 5.38
CA PRO A 29 7.87 4.16 6.45
C PRO A 29 6.78 3.10 6.65
N ALA A 30 7.16 1.92 7.13
CA ALA A 30 6.21 0.86 7.44
C ALA A 30 5.23 1.30 8.53
N LEU A 31 3.95 0.98 8.33
CA LEU A 31 2.85 1.32 9.23
C LEU A 31 2.06 0.08 9.58
N THR A 32 1.46 0.10 10.77
CA THR A 32 0.43 -0.87 11.12
C THR A 32 -0.84 -0.62 10.31
N GLN A 33 -1.63 -1.67 10.09
CA GLN A 33 -2.95 -1.54 9.43
C GLN A 33 -3.86 -0.54 10.14
N ARG A 34 -3.77 -0.46 11.48
CA ARG A 34 -4.51 0.51 12.28
C ARG A 34 -4.12 1.95 11.97
N GLN A 35 -2.84 2.24 11.84
CA GLN A 35 -2.35 3.58 11.47
C GLN A 35 -2.79 3.95 10.05
N LEU A 36 -2.66 3.02 9.10
CA LEU A 36 -3.06 3.26 7.71
C LEU A 36 -4.55 3.58 7.60
N ALA A 37 -5.41 2.73 8.16
CA ALA A 37 -6.86 2.95 8.16
C ALA A 37 -7.26 4.25 8.88
N SER A 38 -6.59 4.58 9.99
CA SER A 38 -6.84 5.84 10.71
C SER A 38 -6.48 7.06 9.87
N ALA A 39 -5.42 6.99 9.06
CA ALA A 39 -5.03 8.08 8.16
C ALA A 39 -6.13 8.38 7.12
N PHE A 40 -6.73 7.34 6.53
CA PHE A 40 -7.83 7.51 5.57
C PHE A 40 -9.11 8.04 6.22
N THR A 41 -9.50 7.52 7.39
CA THR A 41 -10.69 8.05 8.08
C THR A 41 -10.50 9.47 8.57
N GLY A 42 -9.28 9.82 9.00
CA GLY A 42 -8.92 11.19 9.34
C GLY A 42 -9.01 12.12 8.13
N ALA A 43 -8.47 11.70 6.98
CA ALA A 43 -8.55 12.46 5.73
C ALA A 43 -10.00 12.60 5.19
N ALA A 44 -10.88 11.66 5.52
CA ALA A 44 -12.31 11.71 5.18
C ALA A 44 -13.17 12.42 6.23
N GLU A 45 -12.59 12.88 7.34
CA GLU A 45 -13.30 13.50 8.47
C GLU A 45 -14.44 12.62 9.03
N VAL A 46 -14.26 11.30 8.98
CA VAL A 46 -15.21 10.32 9.53
C VAL A 46 -14.70 9.69 10.81
N ARG A 47 -15.60 9.05 11.55
CA ARG A 47 -15.25 8.35 12.79
C ARG A 47 -14.18 7.28 12.54
N ALA A 48 -13.19 7.24 13.43
CA ALA A 48 -12.13 6.23 13.39
C ALA A 48 -12.70 4.80 13.35
N PRO A 49 -12.09 3.90 12.56
CA PRO A 49 -12.62 2.57 12.33
C PRO A 49 -12.42 1.67 13.55
N ARG A 50 -13.40 0.81 13.84
CA ARG A 50 -13.21 -0.29 14.79
C ARG A 50 -12.44 -1.41 14.10
N ILE A 51 -11.17 -1.56 14.43
CA ILE A 51 -10.28 -2.57 13.83
C ILE A 51 -10.03 -3.69 14.83
N GLY A 52 -10.46 -4.90 14.45
CA GLY A 52 -10.18 -6.16 15.15
C GLY A 52 -9.40 -7.13 14.27
N THR A 53 -8.86 -8.18 14.88
CA THR A 53 -8.15 -9.26 14.21
C THR A 53 -9.08 -10.47 14.06
N MET A 54 -9.15 -11.04 12.86
CA MET A 54 -9.77 -12.36 12.67
C MET A 54 -8.69 -13.44 12.69
N PRO A 55 -8.86 -14.54 13.44
CA PRO A 55 -7.93 -15.66 13.42
C PRO A 55 -7.83 -16.30 12.03
N GLY A 56 -6.63 -16.71 11.61
CA GLY A 56 -6.42 -17.29 10.27
C GLY A 56 -7.26 -18.54 9.98
N TRP A 57 -7.65 -19.32 11.00
CA TRP A 57 -8.55 -20.47 10.81
C TRP A 57 -9.96 -20.07 10.38
N VAL A 58 -10.43 -18.88 10.77
CA VAL A 58 -11.74 -18.35 10.35
C VAL A 58 -11.73 -18.06 8.86
N PHE A 59 -10.64 -17.44 8.36
CA PHE A 59 -10.46 -17.21 6.92
C PHE A 59 -10.40 -18.52 6.13
N ARG A 60 -9.64 -19.51 6.62
CA ARG A 60 -9.55 -20.82 5.97
C ARG A 60 -10.88 -21.55 5.86
N ALA A 61 -11.76 -21.38 6.84
CA ALA A 61 -13.11 -21.95 6.79
C ALA A 61 -14.01 -21.26 5.74
N THR A 62 -13.76 -19.98 5.44
CA THR A 62 -14.54 -19.20 4.47
C THR A 62 -14.07 -19.34 3.01
N GLU A 63 -12.88 -19.87 2.76
CA GLU A 63 -12.32 -20.13 1.41
C GLU A 63 -13.22 -21.02 0.55
N MET A 64 -13.98 -21.94 1.17
CA MET A 64 -14.88 -22.84 0.46
C MET A 64 -16.09 -22.15 -0.17
N PHE A 65 -16.37 -20.88 0.18
CA PHE A 65 -17.59 -20.18 -0.19
C PHE A 65 -17.36 -18.97 -1.13
N SER A 66 -16.12 -18.57 -1.39
CA SER A 66 -15.80 -17.47 -2.32
C SER A 66 -14.39 -17.58 -2.89
N GLN A 67 -14.25 -17.38 -4.20
CA GLN A 67 -12.96 -17.36 -4.89
C GLN A 67 -12.06 -16.22 -4.40
N ASP A 68 -12.63 -15.04 -4.10
CA ASP A 68 -11.91 -13.88 -3.56
C ASP A 68 -11.30 -14.18 -2.18
N MET A 69 -11.97 -15.00 -1.37
CA MET A 69 -11.46 -15.41 -0.05
C MET A 69 -10.28 -16.38 -0.16
N ARG A 70 -10.23 -17.17 -1.23
CA ARG A 70 -9.15 -18.13 -1.49
C ARG A 70 -7.85 -17.41 -1.87
N GLU A 71 -7.93 -16.35 -2.70
CA GLU A 71 -6.77 -15.51 -3.03
C GLU A 71 -6.24 -14.73 -1.80
N LEU A 72 -7.14 -14.24 -0.95
CA LEU A 72 -6.77 -13.61 0.32
C LEU A 72 -6.05 -14.60 1.25
N ALA A 73 -6.49 -15.85 1.29
CA ALA A 73 -5.86 -16.85 2.13
C ALA A 73 -4.44 -17.23 1.69
N GLU A 74 -4.20 -17.31 0.38
CA GLU A 74 -2.86 -17.53 -0.17
C GLU A 74 -1.89 -16.39 0.17
N THR A 75 -2.40 -15.17 0.40
CA THR A 75 -1.59 -14.00 0.79
C THR A 75 -1.57 -13.73 2.29
N LEU A 76 -2.31 -14.51 3.12
CA LEU A 76 -2.39 -14.34 4.58
C LEU A 76 -1.02 -14.29 5.25
N TYR A 77 -0.02 -15.03 4.73
CA TYR A 77 1.33 -15.02 5.29
C TYR A 77 1.97 -13.63 5.30
N GLN A 78 1.59 -12.74 4.36
CA GLN A 78 2.06 -11.35 4.31
C GLN A 78 1.45 -10.48 5.42
N PHE A 79 0.34 -10.93 6.01
CA PHE A 79 -0.38 -10.25 7.09
C PHE A 79 -0.09 -10.87 8.47
N GLU A 80 0.36 -12.13 8.53
CA GLU A 80 0.68 -12.83 9.78
C GLU A 80 2.07 -12.49 10.34
N LYS A 81 2.99 -12.00 9.50
CA LYS A 81 4.35 -11.62 9.89
C LYS A 81 4.72 -10.24 9.34
N PRO A 82 5.67 -9.51 9.98
CA PRO A 82 6.14 -8.23 9.44
C PRO A 82 6.72 -8.38 8.03
N PHE A 83 5.97 -7.92 7.02
CA PHE A 83 6.41 -7.84 5.64
C PHE A 83 6.84 -6.39 5.33
N VAL A 84 8.01 -6.01 5.85
CA VAL A 84 8.53 -4.64 5.71
C VAL A 84 9.33 -4.53 4.42
N MET A 85 8.87 -3.66 3.52
CA MET A 85 9.61 -3.26 2.31
C MET A 85 10.40 -1.98 2.60
N ASP A 86 11.63 -1.92 2.11
CA ASP A 86 12.42 -0.69 2.02
C ASP A 86 12.61 -0.28 0.56
N SER A 87 12.45 1.01 0.27
CA SER A 87 12.65 1.60 -1.05
C SER A 87 13.80 2.62 -1.09
N ALA A 88 14.62 2.70 -0.03
CA ALA A 88 15.73 3.66 0.09
C ALA A 88 16.68 3.64 -1.12
N GLU A 89 17.01 2.45 -1.62
CA GLU A 89 17.87 2.33 -2.80
C GLU A 89 17.20 2.91 -4.05
N SER A 90 15.92 2.64 -4.25
CA SER A 90 15.15 3.16 -5.39
C SER A 90 15.01 4.68 -5.30
N GLN A 91 14.76 5.21 -4.10
CA GLN A 91 14.71 6.64 -3.83
C GLN A 91 16.04 7.33 -4.14
N ALA A 92 17.16 6.74 -3.72
CA ALA A 92 18.50 7.29 -4.00
C ALA A 92 18.85 7.24 -5.50
N ALA A 93 18.58 6.12 -6.17
CA ALA A 93 18.90 5.94 -7.58
C ALA A 93 18.02 6.81 -8.51
N LEU A 94 16.75 7.01 -8.15
CA LEU A 94 15.78 7.78 -8.92
C LEU A 94 15.68 9.24 -8.47
N GLY A 95 16.30 9.64 -7.36
CA GLY A 95 16.15 10.98 -6.81
C GLY A 95 14.70 11.33 -6.44
N LEU A 96 13.88 10.32 -6.11
CA LEU A 96 12.47 10.48 -5.74
C LEU A 96 12.27 10.28 -4.25
N ARG A 97 11.21 10.88 -3.71
CA ARG A 97 10.76 10.66 -2.33
C ARG A 97 9.29 10.26 -2.33
N PRO A 98 8.85 9.42 -1.38
CA PRO A 98 7.44 9.05 -1.29
C PRO A 98 6.59 10.28 -0.95
N THR A 99 5.40 10.34 -1.54
CA THR A 99 4.37 11.31 -1.13
C THR A 99 4.00 11.05 0.34
N PRO A 100 3.98 12.07 1.22
CA PRO A 100 3.58 11.90 2.61
C PRO A 100 2.17 11.30 2.73
N LEU A 101 1.98 10.37 3.68
CA LEU A 101 0.69 9.68 3.83
C LEU A 101 -0.51 10.62 4.00
N PRO A 102 -0.45 11.74 4.76
CA PRO A 102 -1.59 12.65 4.87
C PRO A 102 -2.03 13.23 3.52
N GLU A 103 -1.08 13.56 2.65
CA GLU A 103 -1.34 14.07 1.31
C GLU A 103 -1.92 12.99 0.41
N ALA A 104 -1.29 11.81 0.38
CA ALA A 104 -1.77 10.68 -0.41
C ALA A 104 -3.18 10.24 0.02
N ALA A 105 -3.47 10.22 1.32
CA ALA A 105 -4.78 9.87 1.87
C ALA A 105 -5.84 10.91 1.47
N ALA A 106 -5.55 12.20 1.63
CA ALA A 106 -6.47 13.28 1.23
C ALA A 106 -6.77 13.26 -0.27
N ALA A 107 -5.76 13.08 -1.12
CA ALA A 107 -5.93 12.97 -2.56
C ALA A 107 -6.80 11.75 -2.94
N THR A 108 -6.58 10.61 -2.29
CA THR A 108 -7.34 9.37 -2.55
C THR A 108 -8.80 9.50 -2.12
N VAL A 109 -9.05 10.06 -0.92
CA VAL A 109 -10.41 10.30 -0.42
C VAL A 109 -11.16 11.26 -1.34
N LYS A 110 -10.52 12.36 -1.76
CA LYS A 110 -11.12 13.32 -2.68
C LYS A 110 -11.51 12.68 -4.02
N TRP A 111 -10.64 11.84 -4.58
CA TRP A 111 -10.93 11.10 -5.80
C TRP A 111 -12.08 10.10 -5.63
N TRP A 112 -12.16 9.41 -4.49
CA TRP A 112 -13.26 8.50 -4.18
C TRP A 112 -14.61 9.23 -4.08
N GLN A 113 -14.64 10.36 -3.36
CA GLN A 113 -15.85 11.19 -3.22
C GLN A 113 -16.34 11.76 -4.55
N ALA A 114 -15.44 12.03 -5.50
CA ALA A 114 -15.81 12.54 -6.82
C ALA A 114 -16.37 11.47 -7.78
N GLN A 115 -16.27 10.18 -7.43
CA GLN A 115 -16.82 9.07 -8.22
C GLN A 115 -18.18 8.55 -7.72
N GLY A 116 -18.57 8.92 -6.50
CA GLY A 116 -19.89 8.65 -5.95
C GLY A 116 -20.91 9.70 -6.38
#